data_AF-A0A6A0BCW5-F1
#
_entry.id   AF-A0A6A0BCW5-F1
#
_cell.length_a   1.000
_cell.length_b   1.000
_cell.length_c   1.000
_cell.angle_alpha   90.00
_cell.angle_beta   90.00
_cell.angle_gamma   90.00
#
_symmetry.space_group_name_H-M   'P 1'
#
loop_
_entity.id
_entity.type
_entity.pdbx_description
1 polymer ?
#
loop_
_entity_poly.entity_id
_entity_poly.type
_entity_poly.pdbx_seq_one_letter_code
_entity_poly.pdbx_strand_id
1 'polypeptide(L)'
;MAFKWEDKASFRQWKAGKKWLYTSTALAVLVVGGVATSEFVSSDETTQTSTKSKAELQADVETTKRLADAAALAYHTALNNDEKVTLAVKEEATANEKVNTAFEAVLAAQGALNEVKPFLEVAQKAFENQEVVVKKATDVVNAAQAVVKADEKAVVEAKAAVDSAQKIVDGMAVVGTPEEIAAAKAEVVAADKVLKQAEMKATQAKSDLATAK
;
A
#
# COMPACT_ATOMS: atom_id res chain seq x y z
N MET A 1 -4.07 -5.97 29.10
CA MET A 1 -2.99 -6.78 28.52
C MET A 1 -1.69 -6.35 29.18
N ALA A 2 -0.99 -7.27 29.84
CA ALA A 2 0.16 -6.99 30.69
C ALA A 2 1.43 -6.72 29.86
N PHE A 3 2.16 -5.66 30.21
CA PHE A 3 3.41 -5.24 29.57
C PHE A 3 4.53 -6.21 29.97
N LYS A 4 4.89 -7.14 29.06
CA LYS A 4 5.96 -8.11 29.28
C LYS A 4 7.32 -7.44 29.09
N TRP A 5 8.09 -7.40 30.16
CA TRP A 5 9.51 -7.01 30.17
C TRP A 5 10.38 -8.17 29.73
N GLU A 6 10.72 -8.24 28.45
CA GLU A 6 11.75 -9.15 27.94
C GLU A 6 12.86 -8.33 27.28
N ASP A 7 13.65 -7.63 28.09
CA ASP A 7 15.08 -7.49 27.80
C ASP A 7 15.90 -7.06 29.04
N LYS A 8 16.55 -8.03 29.68
CA LYS A 8 17.43 -7.80 30.84
C LYS A 8 18.73 -7.08 30.47
N ALA A 9 19.06 -6.98 29.19
CA ALA A 9 20.27 -6.32 28.69
C ALA A 9 20.15 -4.78 28.77
N SER A 10 19.01 -4.24 28.35
CA SER A 10 18.74 -2.80 28.27
C SER A 10 18.72 -2.12 29.65
N PHE A 11 18.27 -2.83 30.69
CA PHE A 11 18.26 -2.31 32.05
C PHE A 11 19.65 -2.22 32.70
N ARG A 12 20.59 -3.11 32.33
CA ARG A 12 21.97 -3.04 32.84
C ARG A 12 22.74 -1.88 32.22
N GLN A 13 22.51 -1.59 30.94
CA GLN A 13 23.11 -0.45 30.25
C GLN A 13 22.64 0.89 30.84
N TRP A 14 21.36 1.00 31.20
CA TRP A 14 20.83 2.20 31.87
C TRP A 14 21.41 2.44 33.27
N LYS A 15 21.69 1.38 34.05
CA LYS A 15 22.33 1.52 35.38
C LYS A 15 23.82 1.85 35.29
N ALA A 16 24.52 1.46 34.23
CA ALA A 16 25.94 1.79 34.04
C ALA A 16 26.13 3.29 33.73
N GLY A 17 25.25 3.90 32.92
CA GLY A 17 25.34 5.32 32.57
C GLY A 17 25.17 6.27 33.76
N LYS A 18 24.34 5.91 34.75
CA LYS A 18 24.12 6.76 35.95
C LYS A 18 25.27 6.76 36.95
N LYS A 19 26.11 5.72 36.99
CA LYS A 19 27.24 5.66 37.95
C LYS A 19 28.31 6.71 37.64
N TRP A 20 28.50 7.05 36.37
CA TRP A 20 29.53 8.00 35.95
C TRP A 20 29.19 9.46 36.37
N LEU A 21 27.91 9.82 36.37
CA LEU A 21 27.42 11.13 36.82
C LEU A 21 27.69 11.40 38.31
N TYR A 22 27.52 10.40 39.19
CA TYR A 22 27.78 10.58 40.62
C TYR A 22 29.28 10.65 40.96
N THR A 23 30.13 9.89 40.27
CA THR A 23 31.58 9.97 40.47
C THR A 23 32.20 11.28 39.99
N SER A 24 31.66 11.90 38.93
CA SER A 24 32.15 13.19 38.44
C SER A 24 31.75 14.35 39.37
N THR A 25 30.53 14.31 39.92
CA THR A 25 30.05 15.36 40.85
C THR A 25 30.81 15.34 42.18
N ALA A 26 31.16 14.16 42.69
CA ALA A 26 31.95 14.03 43.93
C ALA A 26 33.39 14.55 43.79
N LEU A 27 34.01 14.39 42.61
CA LEU A 27 35.35 14.91 42.35
C LEU A 27 35.35 16.44 42.18
N ALA A 28 34.29 16.99 41.57
CA ALA A 28 34.13 18.44 41.40
C ALA A 28 33.94 19.16 42.75
N VAL A 29 33.21 18.57 43.70
CA VAL A 29 33.04 19.14 45.06
C VAL A 29 34.34 19.06 45.87
N LEU A 30 35.18 18.04 45.68
CA LEU A 30 36.49 17.92 46.35
C LEU A 30 37.54 18.90 45.79
N VAL A 31 37.52 19.17 44.49
CA VAL A 31 38.45 20.12 43.86
C VAL A 31 38.04 21.58 44.09
N VAL A 32 36.73 21.87 44.19
CA VAL A 32 36.23 23.22 44.50
C VAL A 32 36.15 23.49 46.01
N GLY A 33 35.96 22.47 46.84
CA GLY A 33 35.91 22.58 48.31
C GLY A 33 37.27 22.55 49.03
N GLY A 34 38.37 22.26 48.32
CA GLY A 34 39.70 22.07 48.91
C GLY A 34 40.54 23.33 49.17
N VAL A 35 40.06 24.53 48.85
CA VAL A 35 40.87 25.78 48.93
C VAL A 35 40.28 26.84 49.86
N ALA A 36 39.29 26.52 50.71
CA ALA A 36 38.70 27.52 51.62
C ALA A 36 38.36 26.97 53.01
N THR A 37 39.38 26.63 53.82
CA THR A 37 39.33 26.78 55.29
C THR A 37 40.73 27.08 55.84
N SER A 38 41.20 28.30 55.62
CA SER A 38 42.13 28.95 56.55
C SER A 38 41.30 29.90 57.41
N GLU A 39 41.27 29.68 58.73
CA GLU A 39 41.71 30.65 59.75
C GLU A 39 41.37 30.19 61.20
N PHE A 40 42.45 29.96 61.95
CA PHE A 40 42.80 30.31 63.34
C PHE A 40 42.16 29.73 64.63
N VAL A 41 43.06 29.71 65.64
CA VAL A 41 43.00 29.42 67.10
C VAL A 41 43.50 27.98 67.44
N SER A 42 44.57 27.72 68.22
CA SER A 42 45.48 28.51 69.07
C SER A 42 46.80 27.73 69.30
N SER A 43 47.90 28.49 69.48
CA SER A 43 49.15 28.22 70.22
C SER A 43 49.78 26.82 70.20
N ASP A 44 50.87 26.68 69.44
CA ASP A 44 52.17 26.52 70.11
C ASP A 44 53.31 27.10 69.27
N GLU A 45 54.29 27.64 69.97
CA GLU A 45 55.32 28.56 69.53
C GLU A 45 56.47 27.83 68.84
N THR A 46 56.68 28.01 67.54
CA THR A 46 58.03 27.89 66.94
C THR A 46 58.17 28.84 65.75
N THR A 47 58.99 29.86 65.93
CA THR A 47 59.37 30.85 64.93
C THR A 47 60.25 30.18 63.86
N GLN A 48 59.67 29.85 62.70
CA GLN A 48 60.44 29.45 61.52
C GLN A 48 60.37 30.57 60.48
N THR A 49 61.25 31.56 60.61
CA THR A 49 61.44 32.60 59.59
C THR A 49 62.18 32.00 58.40
N SER A 50 61.44 31.44 57.45
CA SER A 50 61.98 31.04 56.15
C SER A 50 62.03 32.26 55.23
N THR A 51 63.21 32.84 55.07
CA THR A 51 63.48 33.81 54.00
C THR A 51 63.59 33.07 52.67
N LYS A 52 62.45 32.81 52.01
CA LYS A 52 62.45 32.33 50.62
C LYS A 52 63.18 33.33 49.74
N SER A 53 64.09 32.83 48.91
CA SER A 53 64.87 33.66 48.00
C SER A 53 63.97 34.23 46.89
N LYS A 54 64.35 35.37 46.30
CA LYS A 54 63.62 35.99 45.17
C LYS A 54 63.41 35.03 43.99
N ALA A 55 64.32 34.07 43.80
CA ALA A 55 64.23 33.04 42.77
C ALA A 55 63.14 31.99 43.08
N GLU A 56 62.96 31.60 44.35
CA GLU A 56 61.88 30.69 44.77
C GLU A 56 60.51 31.35 44.67
N LEU A 57 60.40 32.65 44.99
CA LEU A 57 59.16 33.41 44.80
C LEU A 57 58.79 33.56 43.31
N GLN A 58 59.77 33.74 42.42
CA GLN A 58 59.52 33.78 40.98
C GLN A 58 59.11 32.41 40.42
N ALA A 59 59.70 31.32 40.92
CA ALA A 59 59.30 29.96 40.55
C ALA A 59 57.89 29.61 41.06
N ASP A 60 57.51 30.03 42.27
CA ASP A 60 56.16 29.88 42.81
C ASP A 60 55.12 30.69 41.98
N VAL A 61 55.48 31.88 41.50
CA VAL A 61 54.60 32.69 40.63
C VAL A 61 54.45 32.04 39.24
N GLU A 62 55.53 31.54 38.63
CA GLU A 62 55.46 30.86 37.33
C GLU A 62 54.68 29.55 37.41
N THR A 63 54.85 28.77 38.48
CA THR A 63 54.07 27.53 38.70
C THR A 63 52.60 27.85 38.92
N THR A 64 52.28 28.88 39.71
CA THR A 64 50.89 29.34 39.89
C THR A 64 50.28 29.79 38.57
N LYS A 65 51.01 30.53 37.74
CA LYS A 65 50.55 30.95 36.41
C LYS A 65 50.30 29.75 35.49
N ARG A 66 51.22 28.77 35.45
CA ARG A 66 51.05 27.54 34.66
C ARG A 66 49.85 26.73 35.13
N LEU A 67 49.59 26.68 36.43
CA LEU A 67 48.40 26.00 36.98
C LEU A 67 47.12 26.73 36.60
N ALA A 68 47.11 28.07 36.61
CA ALA A 68 45.97 28.88 36.16
C ALA A 68 45.71 28.70 34.66
N ASP A 69 46.74 28.71 33.82
CA ASP A 69 46.64 28.49 32.37
C ASP A 69 46.15 27.06 32.06
N ALA A 70 46.64 26.05 32.79
CA ALA A 70 46.18 24.67 32.67
C ALA A 70 44.72 24.50 33.11
N ALA A 71 44.30 25.17 34.19
CA ALA A 71 42.92 25.16 34.67
C ALA A 71 41.97 25.84 33.66
N ALA A 72 42.39 26.96 33.06
CA ALA A 72 41.62 27.63 32.02
C ALA A 72 41.44 26.76 30.77
N LEU A 73 42.50 26.07 30.33
CA LEU A 73 42.45 25.17 29.19
C LEU A 73 41.57 23.93 29.47
N ALA A 74 41.63 23.39 30.68
CA ALA A 74 40.75 22.30 31.11
C ALA A 74 39.27 22.74 31.14
N TYR A 75 38.99 23.95 31.62
CA TYR A 75 37.64 24.51 31.67
C TYR A 75 37.06 24.73 30.26
N HIS A 76 37.83 25.34 29.35
CA HIS A 76 37.41 25.51 27.96
C HIS A 76 37.20 24.18 27.23
N THR A 77 38.05 23.18 27.51
CA THR A 77 37.88 21.83 26.95
C THR A 77 36.62 21.14 27.47
N ALA A 78 36.32 21.30 28.76
CA ALA A 78 35.10 20.75 29.37
C ALA A 78 33.83 21.38 28.76
N LEU A 79 33.80 22.71 28.59
CA LEU A 79 32.68 23.41 27.95
C LEU A 79 32.45 22.97 26.51
N ASN A 80 33.51 22.85 25.70
CA ASN A 80 33.41 22.38 24.32
C ASN A 80 32.91 20.93 24.23
N ASN A 81 33.25 20.09 25.21
CA ASN A 81 32.76 18.71 25.26
C ASN A 81 31.29 18.65 25.66
N ASP A 82 30.83 19.52 26.58
CA ASP A 82 29.42 19.60 26.99
C ASP A 82 28.51 20.06 25.83
N GLU A 83 28.96 21.04 25.03
CA GLU A 83 28.23 21.50 23.85
C GLU A 83 28.12 20.38 22.79
N LYS A 84 29.21 19.65 22.53
CA LYS A 84 29.20 18.49 21.61
C LYS A 84 28.26 17.38 22.08
N VAL A 85 28.26 17.06 23.36
CA VAL A 85 27.34 16.06 23.94
C VAL A 85 25.89 16.53 23.80
N THR A 86 25.62 17.80 24.07
CA THR A 86 24.27 18.38 23.95
C THR A 86 23.75 18.35 22.51
N LEU A 87 24.61 18.62 21.52
CA LEU A 87 24.27 18.51 20.10
C LEU A 87 23.98 17.07 19.69
N ALA A 88 24.84 16.13 20.09
CA ALA A 88 24.66 14.71 19.78
C ALA A 88 23.34 14.15 20.37
N VAL A 89 22.98 14.55 21.60
CA VAL A 89 21.72 14.15 22.24
C VAL A 89 20.50 14.72 21.51
N LYS A 90 20.57 15.96 21.01
CA LYS A 90 19.48 16.57 20.21
C LYS A 90 19.31 15.88 18.86
N GLU A 91 20.41 15.53 18.21
CA GLU A 91 20.39 14.75 16.96
C GLU A 91 19.78 13.37 17.18
N GLU A 92 20.15 12.67 18.25
CA GLU A 92 19.58 11.36 18.61
C GLU A 92 18.08 11.46 18.94
N ALA A 93 17.66 12.47 19.70
CA ALA A 93 16.24 12.71 19.99
C ALA A 93 15.42 12.95 18.70
N THR A 94 15.96 13.75 17.78
CA THR A 94 15.35 14.01 16.48
C THR A 94 15.30 12.74 15.62
N ALA A 95 16.35 11.92 15.65
CA ALA A 95 16.38 10.64 14.95
C ALA A 95 15.33 9.67 15.51
N ASN A 96 15.17 9.59 16.83
CA ASN A 96 14.17 8.74 17.47
C ASN A 96 12.74 9.18 17.16
N GLU A 97 12.46 10.48 17.10
CA GLU A 97 11.16 11.01 16.67
C GLU A 97 10.84 10.60 15.22
N LYS A 98 11.82 10.72 14.32
CA LYS A 98 11.68 10.27 12.93
C LYS A 98 11.44 8.76 12.84
N VAL A 99 12.14 7.95 13.64
CA VAL A 99 11.94 6.50 13.69
C VAL A 99 10.53 6.15 14.19
N ASN A 100 10.05 6.81 15.23
CA ASN A 100 8.70 6.57 15.75
C ASN A 100 7.63 6.94 14.71
N THR A 101 7.81 8.08 14.03
CA THR A 101 6.92 8.51 12.94
C THR A 101 6.92 7.49 11.79
N ALA A 102 8.09 6.97 11.41
CA ALA A 102 8.21 5.95 10.38
C ALA A 102 7.53 4.63 10.81
N PHE A 103 7.62 4.25 12.07
CA PHE A 103 6.98 3.05 12.59
C PHE A 103 5.45 3.14 12.52
N GLU A 104 4.88 4.27 12.95
CA GLU A 104 3.43 4.53 12.83
C GLU A 104 2.97 4.51 11.36
N ALA A 105 3.77 5.08 10.44
CA ALA A 105 3.46 5.01 9.02
C ALA A 105 3.47 3.58 8.46
N VAL A 106 4.39 2.72 8.93
CA VAL A 106 4.43 1.30 8.54
C VAL A 106 3.20 0.55 9.04
N LEU A 107 2.78 0.79 10.29
CA LEU A 107 1.57 0.18 10.84
C LEU A 107 0.32 0.63 10.07
N ALA A 108 0.21 1.92 9.76
CA ALA A 108 -0.89 2.45 8.95
C ALA A 108 -0.90 1.84 7.54
N ALA A 109 0.25 1.75 6.88
CA ALA A 109 0.37 1.12 5.56
C ALA A 109 -0.02 -0.37 5.59
N GLN A 110 0.34 -1.08 6.66
CA GLN A 110 -0.03 -2.48 6.82
C GLN A 110 -1.54 -2.64 7.10
N GLY A 111 -2.15 -1.73 7.86
CA GLY A 111 -3.60 -1.65 8.03
C GLY A 111 -4.31 -1.47 6.69
N ALA A 112 -3.87 -0.50 5.88
CA ALA A 112 -4.41 -0.26 4.55
C ALA A 112 -4.24 -1.48 3.62
N LEU A 113 -3.10 -2.17 3.67
CA LEU A 113 -2.88 -3.39 2.88
C LEU A 113 -3.86 -4.51 3.26
N ASN A 114 -4.12 -4.68 4.57
CA ASN A 114 -5.07 -5.67 5.07
C ASN A 114 -6.51 -5.33 4.65
N GLU A 115 -6.86 -4.05 4.54
CA GLU A 115 -8.15 -3.61 4.03
C GLU A 115 -8.28 -3.82 2.50
N VAL A 116 -7.23 -3.57 1.73
CA VAL A 116 -7.25 -3.71 0.25
C VAL A 116 -7.32 -5.18 -0.19
N LYS A 117 -6.70 -6.10 0.56
CA LYS A 117 -6.64 -7.51 0.21
C LYS A 117 -8.01 -8.16 -0.11
N PRO A 118 -9.04 -8.06 0.74
CA PRO A 118 -10.35 -8.63 0.41
C PRO A 118 -11.00 -8.01 -0.83
N PHE A 119 -10.75 -6.72 -1.13
CA PHE A 119 -11.25 -6.10 -2.35
C PHE A 119 -10.59 -6.67 -3.60
N LEU A 120 -9.29 -7.00 -3.54
CA LEU A 120 -8.58 -7.63 -4.65
C LEU A 120 -9.15 -9.03 -4.94
N GLU A 121 -9.45 -9.81 -3.90
CA GLU A 121 -10.08 -11.13 -4.05
C GLU A 121 -11.49 -11.03 -4.65
N VAL A 122 -12.29 -10.07 -4.19
CA VAL A 122 -13.63 -9.80 -4.77
C VAL A 122 -13.53 -9.36 -6.23
N ALA A 123 -12.58 -8.47 -6.56
CA ALA A 123 -12.36 -8.00 -7.93
C ALA A 123 -11.93 -9.13 -8.86
N GLN A 124 -11.02 -9.99 -8.40
CA GLN A 124 -10.60 -11.17 -9.16
C GLN A 124 -11.78 -12.10 -9.45
N LYS A 125 -12.58 -12.42 -8.42
CA LYS A 125 -13.78 -13.26 -8.59
C LYS A 125 -14.80 -12.62 -9.53
N ALA A 126 -14.95 -11.30 -9.48
CA ALA A 126 -15.81 -10.57 -10.42
C ALA A 126 -15.33 -10.69 -11.87
N PHE A 127 -14.00 -10.62 -12.09
CA PHE A 127 -13.41 -10.81 -13.41
C PHE A 127 -13.59 -12.23 -13.95
N GLU A 128 -13.34 -13.25 -13.12
CA GLU A 128 -13.58 -14.66 -13.48
C GLU A 128 -15.06 -14.90 -13.84
N ASN A 129 -15.99 -14.31 -13.08
CA ASN A 129 -17.42 -14.37 -13.40
C ASN A 129 -17.76 -13.66 -14.72
N GLN A 130 -17.15 -12.51 -15.02
CA GLN A 130 -17.35 -11.82 -16.29
C GLN A 130 -16.86 -12.65 -17.47
N GLU A 131 -15.72 -13.33 -17.35
CA GLU A 131 -15.21 -14.24 -18.39
C GLU A 131 -16.23 -15.36 -18.72
N VAL A 132 -16.82 -15.96 -17.68
CA VAL A 132 -17.88 -16.98 -17.85
C VAL A 132 -19.10 -16.41 -18.55
N VAL A 133 -19.52 -15.18 -18.20
CA VAL A 133 -20.66 -14.51 -18.83
C VAL A 133 -20.40 -14.23 -20.31
N VAL A 134 -19.21 -13.71 -20.66
CA VAL A 134 -18.82 -13.43 -22.05
C VAL A 134 -18.79 -14.71 -22.88
N LYS A 135 -18.28 -15.81 -22.31
CA LYS A 135 -18.28 -17.11 -22.98
C LYS A 135 -19.71 -17.60 -23.27
N LYS A 136 -20.60 -17.54 -22.27
CA LYS A 136 -22.02 -17.91 -22.45
C LYS A 136 -22.72 -17.03 -23.49
N ALA A 137 -22.46 -15.73 -23.49
CA ALA A 137 -23.01 -14.82 -24.49
C ALA A 137 -22.55 -15.20 -25.91
N THR A 138 -21.28 -15.56 -26.07
CA THR A 138 -20.72 -16.04 -27.34
C THR A 138 -21.41 -17.33 -27.80
N ASP A 139 -21.60 -18.29 -26.89
CA ASP A 139 -22.30 -19.55 -27.19
C ASP A 139 -23.75 -19.29 -27.65
N VAL A 140 -24.46 -18.36 -27.00
CA VAL A 140 -25.81 -17.96 -27.40
C VAL A 140 -25.84 -17.31 -28.79
N VAL A 141 -24.89 -16.41 -29.09
CA VAL A 141 -24.79 -15.79 -30.42
C VAL A 141 -24.51 -16.83 -31.51
N ASN A 142 -23.66 -17.83 -31.23
CA ASN A 142 -23.39 -18.92 -32.15
C ASN A 142 -24.62 -19.81 -32.37
N ALA A 143 -25.36 -20.13 -31.31
CA ALA A 143 -26.62 -20.87 -31.42
C ALA A 143 -27.67 -20.09 -32.23
N ALA A 144 -27.83 -18.79 -31.98
CA ALA A 144 -28.73 -17.93 -32.74
C ALA A 144 -28.36 -17.87 -34.24
N GLN A 145 -27.06 -17.79 -34.56
CA GLN A 145 -26.58 -17.89 -35.95
C GLN A 145 -26.97 -19.21 -36.61
N ALA A 146 -26.89 -20.33 -35.88
CA ALA A 146 -27.27 -21.63 -36.41
C ALA A 146 -28.78 -21.71 -36.70
N VAL A 147 -29.62 -21.16 -35.81
CA VAL A 147 -31.08 -21.08 -36.00
C VAL A 147 -31.42 -20.24 -37.23
N VAL A 148 -30.85 -19.04 -37.37
CA VAL A 148 -31.11 -18.18 -38.54
C VAL A 148 -30.76 -18.88 -39.86
N LYS A 149 -29.64 -19.61 -39.91
CA LYS A 149 -29.27 -20.40 -41.10
C LYS A 149 -30.26 -21.53 -41.40
N ALA A 150 -30.77 -22.19 -40.36
CA ALA A 150 -31.77 -23.24 -40.50
C ALA A 150 -33.10 -22.67 -41.01
N ASP A 151 -33.52 -21.51 -40.51
CA ASP A 151 -34.74 -20.82 -40.95
C ASP A 151 -34.61 -20.33 -42.40
N GLU A 152 -33.46 -19.78 -42.81
CA GLU A 152 -33.18 -19.42 -44.19
C GLU A 152 -33.32 -20.64 -45.12
N LYS A 153 -32.77 -21.79 -44.72
CA LYS A 153 -32.91 -23.05 -45.47
C LYS A 153 -34.37 -23.49 -45.58
N ALA A 154 -35.11 -23.45 -44.48
CA ALA A 154 -36.52 -23.83 -44.44
C ALA A 154 -37.39 -22.95 -45.34
N VAL A 155 -37.11 -21.64 -45.40
CA VAL A 155 -37.79 -20.70 -46.31
C VAL A 155 -37.53 -21.06 -47.78
N VAL A 156 -36.29 -21.39 -48.14
CA VAL A 156 -35.95 -21.83 -49.50
C VAL A 156 -36.69 -23.12 -49.88
N GLU A 157 -36.73 -24.10 -48.98
CA GLU A 157 -37.47 -25.35 -49.19
C GLU A 157 -38.98 -25.13 -49.32
N ALA A 158 -39.56 -24.30 -48.45
CA ALA A 158 -40.97 -23.94 -48.50
C ALA A 158 -41.34 -23.22 -49.80
N LYS A 159 -40.47 -22.32 -50.29
CA LYS A 159 -40.64 -21.67 -51.59
C LYS A 159 -40.67 -22.65 -52.74
N ALA A 160 -39.73 -23.59 -52.76
CA ALA A 160 -39.71 -24.64 -53.77
C ALA A 160 -40.97 -25.52 -53.73
N ALA A 161 -41.51 -25.78 -52.54
CA ALA A 161 -42.76 -26.52 -52.37
C ALA A 161 -43.98 -25.74 -52.90
N VAL A 162 -44.08 -24.43 -52.60
CA VAL A 162 -45.15 -23.56 -53.13
C VAL A 162 -45.09 -23.48 -54.66
N ASP A 163 -43.89 -23.29 -55.23
CA ASP A 163 -43.70 -23.26 -56.69
C ASP A 163 -44.10 -24.60 -57.34
N SER A 164 -43.80 -25.72 -56.69
CA SER A 164 -44.20 -27.05 -57.16
C SER A 164 -45.72 -27.25 -57.10
N ALA A 165 -46.36 -26.85 -55.99
CA ALA A 165 -47.81 -26.91 -55.85
C ALA A 165 -48.53 -26.05 -56.91
N GLN A 166 -48.00 -24.86 -57.20
CA GLN A 166 -48.53 -24.01 -58.26
C GLN A 166 -48.48 -24.70 -59.64
N LYS A 167 -47.37 -25.36 -59.97
CA LYS A 167 -47.26 -26.14 -61.22
C LYS A 167 -48.28 -27.28 -61.31
N ILE A 168 -48.56 -27.95 -60.18
CA ILE A 168 -49.59 -29.00 -60.12
C ILE A 168 -50.97 -28.39 -60.40
N VAL A 169 -51.30 -27.27 -59.75
CA VAL A 169 -52.57 -26.56 -59.97
C VAL A 169 -52.73 -26.10 -61.41
N ASP A 170 -51.67 -25.58 -62.03
CA ASP A 170 -51.68 -25.17 -63.43
C ASP A 170 -51.90 -26.37 -64.36
N GLY A 171 -51.36 -27.55 -64.01
CA GLY A 171 -51.64 -28.81 -64.73
C GLY A 171 -53.06 -29.34 -64.53
N MET A 172 -53.64 -29.18 -63.33
CA MET A 172 -55.03 -29.55 -63.05
C MET A 172 -56.02 -28.73 -63.88
N ALA A 173 -55.68 -27.51 -64.30
CA ALA A 173 -56.52 -26.69 -65.17
C ALA A 173 -56.87 -27.36 -66.51
N VAL A 174 -56.14 -28.41 -66.90
CA VAL A 174 -56.36 -29.17 -68.14
C VAL A 174 -57.36 -30.32 -67.97
N VAL A 175 -57.47 -30.92 -66.78
CA VAL A 175 -58.18 -32.20 -66.55
C VAL A 175 -59.09 -32.24 -65.31
N GLY A 176 -58.99 -31.26 -64.42
CA GLY A 176 -59.74 -31.20 -63.15
C GLY A 176 -61.10 -30.53 -63.27
N THR A 177 -61.96 -30.75 -62.27
CA THR A 177 -63.23 -30.03 -62.17
C THR A 177 -63.00 -28.58 -61.73
N PRO A 178 -63.90 -27.63 -62.08
CA PRO A 178 -63.77 -26.24 -61.65
C PRO A 178 -63.68 -26.07 -60.12
N GLU A 179 -64.40 -26.89 -59.35
CA GLU A 179 -64.42 -26.85 -57.88
C GLU A 179 -63.09 -27.31 -57.27
N GLU A 180 -62.52 -28.41 -57.77
CA GLU A 180 -61.21 -28.90 -57.31
C GLU A 180 -60.09 -27.90 -57.63
N ILE A 181 -60.12 -27.28 -58.81
CA ILE A 181 -59.14 -26.26 -59.20
C ILE A 181 -59.26 -25.03 -58.30
N ALA A 182 -60.49 -24.60 -57.98
CA ALA A 182 -60.72 -23.47 -57.08
C ALA A 182 -60.20 -23.73 -55.67
N ALA A 183 -60.46 -24.93 -55.12
CA ALA A 183 -59.96 -25.34 -53.82
C ALA A 183 -58.42 -25.39 -53.77
N ALA A 184 -57.78 -26.03 -54.75
CA ALA A 184 -56.33 -26.14 -54.80
C ALA A 184 -55.65 -24.77 -54.97
N LYS A 185 -56.23 -23.86 -55.78
CA LYS A 185 -55.75 -22.47 -55.88
C LYS A 185 -55.82 -21.75 -54.53
N ALA A 186 -56.91 -21.92 -53.79
CA ALA A 186 -57.07 -21.29 -52.48
C ALA A 186 -56.00 -21.77 -51.49
N GLU A 187 -55.66 -23.06 -51.51
CA GLU A 187 -54.59 -23.62 -50.68
C GLU A 187 -53.21 -23.07 -51.05
N VAL A 188 -52.87 -22.97 -52.33
CA VAL A 188 -51.58 -22.40 -52.77
C VAL A 188 -51.47 -20.92 -52.37
N VAL A 189 -52.55 -20.15 -52.49
CA VAL A 189 -52.59 -18.75 -52.02
C VAL A 189 -52.40 -18.66 -50.50
N ALA A 190 -53.00 -19.58 -49.75
CA ALA A 190 -52.82 -19.65 -48.30
C ALA A 190 -51.36 -19.99 -47.93
N ALA A 191 -50.75 -20.95 -48.63
CA ALA A 191 -49.35 -21.34 -48.44
C ALA A 191 -48.38 -20.20 -48.79
N ASP A 192 -48.59 -19.49 -49.89
CA ASP A 192 -47.80 -18.32 -50.28
C ASP A 192 -47.87 -17.20 -49.23
N LYS A 193 -49.05 -16.98 -48.64
CA LYS A 193 -49.21 -16.02 -47.53
C LYS A 193 -48.37 -16.41 -46.31
N VAL A 194 -48.34 -17.69 -45.95
CA VAL A 194 -47.51 -18.18 -44.84
C VAL A 194 -46.02 -18.06 -45.18
N LEU A 195 -45.62 -18.39 -46.41
CA LEU A 195 -44.24 -18.24 -46.88
C LEU A 195 -43.76 -16.78 -46.77
N LYS A 196 -44.56 -15.81 -47.23
CA LYS A 196 -44.24 -14.38 -47.10
C LYS A 196 -44.06 -13.95 -45.63
N GLN A 197 -44.88 -14.48 -44.72
CA GLN A 197 -44.69 -14.22 -43.29
C GLN A 197 -43.39 -14.81 -42.76
N ALA A 198 -43.01 -16.02 -43.20
CA ALA A 198 -41.75 -16.66 -42.83
C ALA A 198 -40.54 -15.88 -43.38
N GLU A 199 -40.58 -15.42 -44.63
CA GLU A 199 -39.55 -14.58 -45.25
C GLU A 199 -39.32 -13.27 -44.45
N MET A 200 -40.40 -12.61 -44.04
CA MET A 200 -40.30 -11.40 -43.19
C MET A 200 -39.67 -11.70 -41.83
N LYS A 201 -40.11 -12.78 -41.16
CA LYS A 201 -39.55 -13.18 -39.86
C LYS A 201 -38.07 -13.56 -39.94
N ALA A 202 -37.67 -14.29 -40.98
CA ALA A 202 -36.27 -14.64 -41.21
C ALA A 202 -35.41 -13.40 -41.46
N THR A 203 -35.93 -12.44 -42.23
CA THR A 203 -35.26 -11.14 -42.47
C THR A 203 -35.10 -10.35 -41.17
N GLN A 204 -36.15 -10.29 -40.34
CA GLN A 204 -36.09 -9.62 -39.04
C GLN A 204 -35.07 -10.30 -38.12
N ALA A 205 -35.10 -11.63 -37.99
CA ALA A 205 -34.17 -12.39 -37.16
C ALA A 205 -32.71 -12.17 -37.58
N LYS A 206 -32.46 -12.05 -38.89
CA LYS A 206 -31.13 -11.71 -39.42
C LYS A 206 -30.69 -10.30 -39.06
N SER A 207 -31.61 -9.33 -39.10
CA SER A 207 -31.36 -7.95 -38.67
C SER A 207 -31.06 -7.89 -37.17
N ASP A 208 -31.88 -8.54 -36.34
CA ASP A 208 -31.72 -8.55 -34.89
C ASP A 208 -30.36 -9.16 -34.50
N LEU A 209 -29.97 -10.26 -35.16
CA LEU A 209 -28.68 -10.89 -34.98
C LEU A 209 -27.51 -10.01 -35.42
N ALA A 210 -27.68 -9.19 -36.45
CA ALA A 210 -26.66 -8.24 -36.89
C ALA A 210 -26.47 -7.10 -35.87
N THR A 211 -27.55 -6.65 -35.21
CA THR A 211 -27.48 -5.63 -34.15
C THR A 211 -26.99 -6.16 -32.81
N ALA A 212 -27.05 -7.47 -32.60
CA ALA A 212 -26.60 -8.13 -31.37
C ALA A 212 -25.09 -8.43 -31.33
N LYS A 213 -24.36 -8.18 -32.43
CA LYS A 213 -22.91 -8.35 -32.56
C LYS A 213 -22.18 -7.04 -32.30
#